data_AF-A0A1V3NVR4-F1
#
_entry.id   AF-A0A1V3NVR4-F1
#
_cell.length_a   1.000
_cell.length_b   1.000
_cell.length_c   1.000
_cell.angle_alpha   90.00
_cell.angle_beta   90.00
_cell.angle_gamma   90.00
#
_symmetry.space_group_name_H-M   'P 1'
#
loop_
_entity.id
_entity.type
_entity.pdbx_description
1 polymer ?
#
loop_
_entity_poly.entity_id
_entity_poly.type
_entity_poly.pdbx_seq_one_letter_code
_entity_poly.pdbx_strand_id
1 'polypeptide(L)'
;MLYGHPINPEAAFRELVFRWFALLAQGQAAEAMALIDESNSYGIKWEPEHLSSALRSYGGNSILPVVTSPSSASGQQHASLTALADRSGYAYVHDLPLNGQWSDLTAQFEFLKRPNGFAVVLHDIHVL
;
A
#
# COMPACT_ATOMS: atom_id res chain seq x y z
N MET A 1 26.37 27.38 -2.76
CA MET A 1 26.04 25.97 -3.02
C MET A 1 24.97 25.56 -2.03
N LEU A 2 23.71 25.49 -2.48
CA LEU A 2 22.60 25.06 -1.64
C LEU A 2 22.54 23.55 -1.71
N TYR A 3 22.89 22.86 -0.63
CA TYR A 3 22.63 21.43 -0.49
C TYR A 3 21.11 21.26 -0.44
N GLY A 4 20.54 20.85 -1.58
CA GLY A 4 19.12 20.53 -1.70
C GLY A 4 18.77 19.53 -0.61
N HIS A 5 17.77 19.88 0.19
CA HIS A 5 17.18 18.92 1.12
C HIS A 5 16.80 17.68 0.30
N PRO A 6 17.19 16.47 0.72
CA PRO A 6 16.67 15.28 0.07
C PRO A 6 15.16 15.38 0.14
N ILE A 7 14.49 15.39 -1.02
CA ILE A 7 13.04 15.25 -1.11
C ILE A 7 12.72 14.03 -0.25
N ASN A 8 12.00 14.21 0.86
CA ASN A 8 11.61 13.09 1.71
C ASN A 8 10.62 12.23 0.90
N PRO A 9 11.02 11.05 0.41
CA PRO A 9 10.16 10.26 -0.47
C PRO A 9 8.95 9.70 0.28
N GLU A 10 9.03 9.62 1.62
CA GLU A 10 7.96 9.12 2.48
C GLU A 10 6.65 9.87 2.30
N ALA A 11 6.69 11.20 2.18
CA ALA A 11 5.48 12.00 2.01
C ALA A 11 4.75 11.66 0.69
N ALA A 12 5.52 11.46 -0.39
CA ALA A 12 4.98 11.08 -1.69
C ALA A 12 4.45 9.64 -1.70
N PHE A 13 5.16 8.72 -1.05
CA PHE A 13 4.73 7.33 -0.92
C PHE A 13 3.45 7.23 -0.10
N ARG A 14 3.36 7.97 1.01
CA ARG A 14 2.14 8.06 1.82
C ARG A 14 0.98 8.61 1.01
N GLU A 15 1.19 9.68 0.24
CA GLU A 15 0.13 10.26 -0.61
C GLU A 15 -0.41 9.23 -1.62
N LEU A 16 0.47 8.48 -2.27
CA LEU A 16 0.07 7.43 -3.21
C LEU A 16 -0.70 6.31 -2.51
N VAL A 17 -0.21 5.82 -1.37
CA VAL A 17 -0.88 4.77 -0.60
C VAL A 17 -2.23 5.23 -0.08
N PHE A 18 -2.36 6.49 0.36
CA PHE A 18 -3.63 7.06 0.79
C PHE A 18 -4.62 7.18 -0.36
N ARG A 19 -4.14 7.56 -1.55
CA ARG A 19 -4.96 7.55 -2.77
C ARG A 19 -5.43 6.14 -3.11
N TRP A 20 -4.55 5.14 -2.99
CA TRP A 20 -4.88 3.74 -3.22
C TRP A 20 -5.98 3.27 -2.24
N PHE A 21 -5.85 3.55 -0.94
CA PHE A 21 -6.90 3.26 0.04
C PHE A 21 -8.22 3.98 -0.26
N ALA A 22 -8.17 5.25 -0.67
CA ALA A 22 -9.36 6.02 -1.01
C ALA A 22 -10.11 5.43 -2.22
N LEU A 23 -9.40 4.94 -3.24
CA LEU A 23 -10.00 4.25 -4.38
C LEU A 23 -10.69 2.95 -3.93
N LEU A 24 -10.02 2.16 -3.10
CA LEU A 24 -10.61 0.93 -2.55
C LEU A 24 -11.86 1.19 -1.70
N ALA A 25 -11.84 2.23 -0.86
CA ALA A 25 -12.99 2.63 -0.05
C ALA A 25 -14.19 3.07 -0.90
N GLN A 26 -13.96 3.50 -2.14
CA GLN A 26 -15.00 3.88 -3.11
C GLN A 26 -15.44 2.69 -3.99
N GLY A 27 -14.91 1.48 -3.77
CA GLY A 27 -15.17 0.32 -4.61
C GLY A 27 -14.44 0.33 -5.96
N GLN A 28 -13.49 1.24 -6.15
CA GLN A 28 -12.73 1.43 -7.38
C GLN A 28 -11.45 0.58 -7.38
N ALA A 29 -11.64 -0.74 -7.25
CA ALA A 29 -10.51 -1.67 -7.11
C ALA A 29 -9.63 -1.72 -8.37
N ALA A 30 -10.23 -1.65 -9.57
CA ALA A 30 -9.49 -1.66 -10.83
C ALA A 30 -8.59 -0.42 -10.95
N GLU A 31 -9.09 0.76 -10.58
CA GLU A 31 -8.34 2.00 -10.57
C GLU A 31 -7.24 2.00 -9.52
N ALA A 32 -7.45 1.36 -8.36
CA ALA A 32 -6.42 1.16 -7.37
C ALA A 32 -5.30 0.25 -7.89
N MET A 33 -5.64 -0.86 -8.55
CA MET A 33 -4.63 -1.76 -9.16
C MET A 33 -3.90 -1.10 -10.33
N ALA A 34 -4.52 -0.15 -11.03
CA ALA A 34 -3.86 0.64 -12.07
C ALA A 34 -2.73 1.55 -11.53
N LEU A 35 -2.65 1.78 -10.21
CA LEU A 35 -1.52 2.44 -9.56
C LEU A 35 -0.33 1.50 -9.30
N ILE A 36 -0.46 0.20 -9.60
CA ILE A 36 0.59 -0.80 -9.44
C ILE A 36 1.22 -1.06 -10.80
N ASP A 37 2.51 -0.75 -10.92
CA ASP A 37 3.22 -0.76 -12.19
C ASP A 37 3.71 -2.17 -12.56
N GLU A 38 4.28 -2.89 -11.58
CA GLU A 38 5.04 -4.13 -11.82
C GLU A 38 4.58 -5.28 -10.93
N SER A 39 4.97 -6.50 -11.30
CA SER A 39 4.81 -7.68 -10.45
C SER A 39 5.73 -7.64 -9.23
N ASN A 40 5.31 -8.26 -8.14
CA ASN A 40 6.18 -8.50 -6.99
C ASN A 40 7.23 -9.58 -7.26
N SER A 41 8.08 -9.86 -6.27
CA SER A 41 9.16 -10.87 -6.36
C SER A 41 8.67 -12.30 -6.61
N TYR A 42 7.37 -12.57 -6.42
CA TYR A 42 6.73 -13.86 -6.73
C TYR A 42 6.20 -13.92 -8.17
N GLY A 43 6.40 -12.87 -8.97
CA GLY A 43 5.89 -12.77 -10.33
C GLY A 43 4.41 -12.37 -10.42
N ILE A 44 3.78 -12.01 -9.30
CA ILE A 44 2.35 -11.66 -9.24
C ILE A 44 2.19 -10.15 -9.40
N LYS A 45 1.47 -9.74 -10.43
CA LYS A 45 0.91 -8.39 -10.50
C LYS A 45 -0.46 -8.42 -9.83
N TRP A 46 -0.65 -7.57 -8.82
CA TRP A 46 -1.89 -7.56 -8.04
C TRP A 46 -3.07 -7.09 -8.90
N GLU A 47 -4.19 -7.77 -8.70
CA GLU A 47 -5.46 -7.58 -9.41
C GLU A 47 -6.59 -7.60 -8.35
N PRO A 48 -7.80 -7.10 -8.65
CA PRO A 48 -8.88 -6.99 -7.67
C PRO A 48 -9.24 -8.32 -6.96
N GLU A 49 -9.10 -9.46 -7.63
CA GLU A 49 -9.31 -10.80 -7.08
C GLU A 49 -8.29 -11.17 -5.99
N HIS A 50 -7.03 -10.74 -6.13
CA HIS A 50 -5.98 -10.97 -5.13
C HIS A 50 -6.31 -10.21 -3.84
N LEU A 51 -6.72 -8.94 -3.97
CA LEU A 51 -7.20 -8.13 -2.84
C LEU A 51 -8.41 -8.77 -2.16
N SER A 52 -9.41 -9.19 -2.94
CA SER A 52 -10.60 -9.84 -2.40
C SER A 52 -10.27 -11.12 -1.64
N SER A 53 -9.31 -11.89 -2.15
CA SER A 53 -8.80 -13.10 -1.50
C SER A 53 -8.06 -12.79 -0.18
N ALA A 54 -7.20 -11.77 -0.17
CA ALA A 54 -6.48 -11.32 1.02
C ALA A 54 -7.45 -10.85 2.12
N LEU A 55 -8.42 -10.00 1.76
CA LEU A 55 -9.44 -9.51 2.70
C LEU A 55 -10.32 -10.64 3.25
N ARG A 56 -10.69 -11.61 2.40
CA ARG A 56 -11.45 -12.79 2.85
C ARG A 56 -10.63 -13.65 3.80
N SER A 57 -9.36 -13.87 3.49
CA SER A 57 -8.46 -14.67 4.33
C SER A 57 -8.29 -14.02 5.71
N TYR A 58 -8.16 -12.69 5.76
CA TYR A 58 -8.10 -11.92 7.00
C TYR A 58 -9.43 -11.94 7.78
N GLY A 59 -10.58 -11.72 7.10
CA GLY A 59 -11.89 -11.73 7.74
C GLY A 59 -12.40 -13.10 8.19
N GLY A 60 -11.83 -14.19 7.65
CA GLY A 60 -12.24 -15.56 7.93
C GLY A 60 -13.70 -15.82 7.54
N ASN A 61 -14.47 -16.41 8.47
CA ASN A 61 -15.90 -16.72 8.27
C ASN A 61 -16.83 -15.53 8.57
N SER A 62 -16.27 -14.35 8.85
CA SER A 62 -17.05 -13.14 9.14
C SER A 62 -17.50 -12.42 7.87
N ILE A 63 -18.22 -11.31 8.03
CA ILE A 63 -18.50 -10.37 6.93
C ILE A 63 -17.17 -9.93 6.32
N LEU A 64 -17.09 -9.91 4.99
CA LEU A 64 -15.90 -9.48 4.26
C LEU A 64 -15.51 -8.05 4.72
N PRO A 65 -14.28 -7.84 5.20
CA PRO A 65 -13.83 -6.52 5.61
C PRO A 65 -13.92 -5.53 4.46
N VAL A 66 -14.38 -4.31 4.76
CA VAL A 66 -14.51 -3.22 3.79
C VAL A 66 -13.44 -2.18 4.07
N VAL A 67 -12.71 -1.80 3.02
CA VAL A 67 -11.70 -0.75 3.12
C VAL A 67 -12.37 0.58 3.46
N THR A 68 -11.81 1.26 4.45
CA THR A 68 -12.29 2.57 4.92
C THR A 68 -11.39 3.67 4.37
N SER A 69 -11.96 4.83 4.04
CA SER A 69 -11.13 5.96 3.64
C SER A 69 -10.15 6.33 4.77
N PRO A 70 -8.86 6.58 4.49
CA PRO A 70 -7.89 7.01 5.49
C PRO A 70 -8.33 8.23 6.31
N SER A 71 -9.10 9.14 5.69
CA SER A 71 -9.59 10.35 6.35
C SER A 71 -10.78 10.12 7.30
N SER A 72 -11.42 8.95 7.26
CA SER A 72 -12.55 8.59 8.12
C SER A 72 -12.25 7.42 9.05
N ALA A 73 -11.08 6.79 8.93
CA ALA A 73 -10.65 5.72 9.81
C ALA A 73 -10.27 6.28 11.19
N SER A 74 -10.79 5.66 12.24
CA SER A 74 -10.46 5.96 13.63
C SER A 74 -9.31 5.09 14.15
N GLY A 75 -8.71 5.49 15.26
CA GLY A 75 -7.58 4.78 15.87
C GLY A 75 -6.21 5.29 15.41
N GLN A 76 -5.17 4.57 15.82
CA GLN A 76 -3.79 4.92 15.50
C GLN A 76 -3.36 4.17 14.24
N GLN A 77 -2.82 4.89 13.27
CA GLN A 77 -2.16 4.32 12.10
C GLN A 77 -0.67 4.11 12.36
N HIS A 78 -0.12 3.06 11.77
CA HIS A 78 1.31 2.84 11.70
C HIS A 78 1.76 2.75 10.24
N ALA A 79 2.96 3.27 10.03
CA ALA A 79 3.66 3.22 8.77
C ALA A 79 5.15 3.03 9.05
N SER A 80 5.84 2.29 8.20
CA SER A 80 7.29 2.20 8.23
C SER A 80 7.87 2.30 6.83
N LEU A 81 8.97 3.04 6.71
CA LEU A 81 9.73 3.18 5.47
C LEU A 81 11.13 2.62 5.70
N THR A 82 11.52 1.63 4.89
CA THR A 82 12.83 0.99 4.98
C THR A 82 13.50 1.00 3.61
N ALA A 83 14.76 1.43 3.53
CA ALA A 83 15.53 1.33 2.28
C ALA A 83 15.87 -0.14 2.00
N LEU A 84 15.70 -0.58 0.75
CA LEU A 84 16.08 -1.93 0.34
C LEU A 84 17.61 -2.09 0.38
N ALA A 85 18.08 -3.26 0.81
CA ALA A 85 19.51 -3.53 1.05
C ALA A 85 20.38 -3.37 -0.22
N ASP A 86 19.82 -3.70 -1.38
CA ASP A 86 20.45 -3.56 -2.70
C ASP A 86 20.40 -2.11 -3.24
N ARG A 87 19.83 -1.18 -2.48
CA ARG A 87 19.62 0.24 -2.82
C ARG A 87 18.69 0.46 -4.02
N SER A 88 17.97 -0.57 -4.46
CA SER A 88 17.05 -0.51 -5.59
C SER A 88 15.82 0.34 -5.31
N GLY A 89 15.48 0.60 -4.05
CA GLY A 89 14.25 1.30 -3.70
C GLY A 89 13.99 1.34 -2.21
N TYR A 90 12.70 1.39 -1.86
CA TYR A 90 12.21 1.37 -0.50
C TYR A 90 11.04 0.38 -0.35
N ALA A 91 10.97 -0.29 0.80
CA ALA A 91 9.76 -0.95 1.27
C ALA A 91 8.98 0.03 2.15
N TYR A 92 7.69 0.16 1.91
CA TYR A 92 6.76 0.97 2.68
C TYR A 92 5.61 0.11 3.15
N VAL A 93 5.53 -0.14 4.44
CA VAL A 93 4.45 -0.92 5.06
C VAL A 93 3.50 0.05 5.73
N HIS A 94 2.20 -0.13 5.50
CA HIS A 94 1.18 0.70 6.13
C HIS A 94 0.00 -0.15 6.60
N ASP A 95 -0.55 0.19 7.77
CA ASP A 95 -1.80 -0.36 8.26
C ASP A 95 -2.93 -0.09 7.25
N LEU A 96 -3.74 -1.11 6.96
CA LEU A 96 -4.85 -1.03 6.04
C LEU A 96 -6.12 -0.65 6.82
N PRO A 97 -6.80 0.46 6.49
CA PRO A 97 -7.99 0.90 7.20
C PRO A 97 -9.18 0.03 6.81
N LEU A 98 -9.81 -0.64 7.78
CA LEU A 98 -10.92 -1.57 7.58
C LEU A 98 -12.07 -1.24 8.56
N ASN A 99 -13.31 -1.32 8.07
CA ASN A 99 -14.52 -1.25 8.90
C ASN A 99 -14.58 -0.07 9.88
N GLY A 100 -14.11 1.11 9.48
CA GLY A 100 -14.12 2.33 10.29
C GLY A 100 -12.86 2.56 11.14
N GLN A 101 -11.87 1.66 11.11
CA GLN A 101 -10.70 1.71 11.98
C GLN A 101 -9.40 1.37 11.22
N TRP A 102 -8.27 1.87 11.70
CA TRP A 102 -6.96 1.31 11.32
C TRP A 102 -6.83 -0.10 11.90
N SER A 103 -6.48 -1.08 11.06
CA SER A 103 -6.38 -2.49 11.43
C SER A 103 -4.92 -2.97 11.50
N ASP A 104 -4.70 -4.17 12.03
CA ASP A 104 -3.40 -4.86 12.02
C ASP A 104 -3.08 -5.55 10.68
N LEU A 105 -4.03 -5.59 9.75
CA LEU A 105 -3.76 -5.98 8.37
C LEU A 105 -2.94 -4.87 7.71
N THR A 106 -1.80 -5.22 7.14
CA THR A 106 -0.89 -4.27 6.50
C THR A 106 -0.87 -4.46 4.99
N ALA A 107 -0.64 -3.38 4.26
CA ALA A 107 -0.23 -3.42 2.86
C ALA A 107 1.24 -3.03 2.75
N GLN A 108 2.04 -3.91 2.16
CA GLN A 108 3.45 -3.69 1.89
C GLN A 108 3.64 -3.29 0.43
N PHE A 109 4.10 -2.07 0.22
CA PHE A 109 4.50 -1.56 -1.09
C PHE A 109 6.03 -1.57 -1.22
N GLU A 110 6.51 -1.78 -2.43
CA GLU A 110 7.88 -1.47 -2.82
C GLU A 110 7.86 -0.34 -3.85
N PHE A 111 8.67 0.67 -3.59
CA PHE A 111 8.92 1.78 -4.51
C PHE A 111 10.31 1.58 -5.10
N LEU A 112 10.36 1.00 -6.30
CA LEU A 112 11.60 0.60 -6.97
C LEU A 112 12.09 1.73 -7.88
N LYS A 113 13.33 2.16 -7.72
CA LYS A 113 13.93 3.22 -8.55
C LYS A 113 13.96 2.81 -10.01
N ARG A 114 13.53 3.73 -10.87
CA ARG A 114 13.61 3.67 -12.33
C ARG A 114 14.21 4.99 -12.84
N PRO A 115 14.68 5.07 -14.09
CA PRO A 115 15.29 6.31 -14.62
C PRO A 115 14.42 7.57 -14.44
N ASN A 116 13.09 7.42 -14.45
CA ASN A 116 12.13 8.53 -14.38
C ASN A 116 11.37 8.62 -13.04
N GLY A 117 11.84 7.97 -11.97
CA GLY A 117 11.17 8.01 -10.67
C GLY A 117 11.12 6.65 -9.98
N PHE A 118 9.95 6.25 -9.50
CA PHE A 118 9.72 4.95 -8.85
C PHE A 118 8.62 4.19 -9.61
N ALA A 119 8.86 2.90 -9.81
CA ALA A 119 7.79 1.95 -10.09
C ALA A 119 7.17 1.50 -8.77
N VAL A 120 5.85 1.37 -8.74
CA VAL A 120 5.09 0.93 -7.58
C VAL A 120 4.79 -0.57 -7.71
N VAL A 121 5.13 -1.32 -6.67
CA VAL A 121 4.82 -2.74 -6.55
C VAL A 121 4.04 -2.94 -5.27
N LEU A 122 2.90 -3.63 -5.33
CA LEU A 122 2.26 -4.17 -4.14
C LEU A 122 2.91 -5.52 -3.86
N HIS A 123 3.75 -5.57 -2.83
CA HIS A 123 4.49 -6.77 -2.48
C HIS A 123 3.52 -7.80 -1.90
N ASP A 124 2.81 -7.41 -0.83
CA ASP A 124 1.91 -8.30 -0.11
C ASP A 124 0.87 -7.54 0.73
N ILE A 125 -0.20 -8.25 1.12
CA ILE A 125 -1.16 -7.82 2.14
C ILE A 125 -1.26 -8.92 3.20
N HIS A 126 -0.73 -8.66 4.40
CA HIS A 126 -0.66 -9.63 5.49
C HIS A 126 -0.67 -8.94 6.86
N VAL A 127 -0.84 -9.75 7.91
CA VAL A 127 -0.64 -9.31 9.30
C VAL A 127 0.83 -9.53 9.67
N LEU A 128 1.48 -8.51 10.23
CA LEU A 128 2.87 -8.56 10.70
C LEU A 128 3.01 -9.04 12.15
#